data_AF-A0A409XCP4-F1
#
_entry.id   AF-A0A409XCP4-F1
#
_cell.length_a   1.000
_cell.length_b   1.000
_cell.length_c   1.000
_cell.angle_alpha   90.00
_cell.angle_beta   90.00
_cell.angle_gamma   90.00
#
_symmetry.space_group_name_H-M   'P 1'
#
loop_
_entity.id
_entity.type
_entity.pdbx_description
1 polymer ?
#
loop_
_entity_poly.entity_id
_entity_poly.type
_entity_poly.pdbx_seq_one_letter_code
_entity_poly.pdbx_strand_id
1 'polypeptide(L)'
;MEAGQPFEMGMDPLGILSRMRGNDLIHSMDNKVDCLHEEKEKNGKAKLTRIEPKNFAIGDVVRITVSFVAFMNRDKSVAMNTILKALTLVDPTSQIKNNEKVMNNSLVKIPKWTVIKRRRVYDKEKMTSRGLEDMTIIEDNN
;
A
#
# COMPACT_ATOMS: atom_id res chain seq x y z
N MET A 1 -17.66 19.77 0.73
CA MET A 1 -17.14 18.45 1.14
C MET A 1 -17.53 17.47 0.05
N GLU A 2 -16.58 16.75 -0.53
CA GLU A 2 -16.90 15.66 -1.46
C GLU A 2 -17.65 14.57 -0.69
N ALA A 3 -18.79 14.14 -1.23
CA ALA A 3 -19.53 13.01 -0.67
C ALA A 3 -18.78 11.71 -1.02
N GLY A 4 -18.40 10.94 -0.01
CA GLY A 4 -17.77 9.63 -0.22
C GLY A 4 -18.69 8.68 -0.98
N GLN A 5 -18.12 7.90 -1.89
CA GLN A 5 -18.81 6.82 -2.57
C GLN A 5 -19.04 5.65 -1.60
N PRO A 6 -20.14 4.90 -1.73
CA PRO A 6 -20.33 3.67 -0.98
C PRO A 6 -19.36 2.59 -1.49
N PHE A 7 -18.98 1.65 -0.61
CA PHE A 7 -18.24 0.46 -1.03
C PHE A 7 -19.10 -0.43 -1.93
N GLU A 8 -18.47 -1.12 -2.89
CA GLU A 8 -19.17 -2.11 -3.71
C GLU A 8 -19.73 -3.25 -2.85
N MET A 9 -20.82 -3.85 -3.32
CA MET A 9 -21.45 -4.98 -2.63
C MET A 9 -20.43 -6.12 -2.43
N GLY A 10 -20.29 -6.59 -1.20
CA GLY A 10 -19.33 -7.66 -0.84
C GLY A 10 -17.90 -7.18 -0.54
N MET A 11 -17.57 -5.89 -0.74
CA MET A 11 -16.27 -5.32 -0.33
C MET A 11 -16.17 -5.07 1.16
N ASP A 12 -17.26 -4.63 1.78
CA ASP A 12 -17.29 -4.34 3.22
C ASP A 12 -18.49 -4.99 3.92
N PRO A 13 -18.64 -6.32 3.87
CA PRO A 13 -19.81 -7.01 4.42
C PRO A 13 -19.97 -6.82 5.93
N LEU A 14 -18.87 -6.54 6.65
CA LEU A 14 -18.86 -6.35 8.10
C LEU A 14 -18.73 -4.86 8.51
N GLY A 15 -18.79 -3.93 7.55
CA GLY A 15 -18.64 -2.50 7.83
C GLY A 15 -17.29 -2.13 8.47
N ILE A 16 -16.26 -2.96 8.30
CA ILE A 16 -14.94 -2.74 8.90
C ILE A 16 -14.26 -1.58 8.19
N LEU A 17 -14.25 -1.56 6.85
CA LEU A 17 -13.63 -0.49 6.07
C LEU A 17 -14.35 0.84 6.32
N SER A 18 -15.68 0.81 6.40
CA SER A 18 -16.51 1.97 6.72
C SER A 18 -16.22 2.53 8.12
N ARG A 19 -15.98 1.66 9.11
CA ARG A 19 -15.58 2.07 10.47
C ARG A 19 -14.15 2.60 10.52
N MET A 20 -13.22 1.94 9.84
CA MET A 20 -11.81 2.37 9.77
C MET A 20 -11.64 3.71 9.07
N ARG A 21 -12.50 4.02 8.10
CA ARG A 21 -12.53 5.31 7.41
C ARG A 21 -12.73 6.48 8.40
N GLY A 22 -13.55 6.28 9.42
CA GLY A 22 -13.94 7.34 10.37
C GLY A 22 -14.49 8.57 9.64
N ASN A 23 -14.08 9.75 10.12
CA ASN A 23 -14.42 11.05 9.53
C ASN A 23 -13.27 11.66 8.69
N ASP A 24 -12.07 11.06 8.75
CA ASP A 24 -10.85 11.66 8.22
C ASP A 24 -10.49 11.17 6.80
N LEU A 25 -11.11 10.06 6.37
CA LEU A 25 -10.88 9.46 5.06
C LEU A 25 -12.15 9.50 4.22
N ILE A 26 -11.99 9.71 2.90
CA ILE A 26 -13.08 9.68 1.94
C ILE A 26 -12.84 8.52 0.98
N HIS A 27 -13.84 7.66 0.78
CA HIS A 27 -13.80 6.66 -0.28
C HIS A 27 -14.19 7.35 -1.59
N SER A 28 -13.23 7.56 -2.48
CA SER A 28 -13.46 8.11 -3.82
C SER A 28 -13.35 7.03 -4.89
N MET A 29 -13.65 7.38 -6.14
CA MET A 29 -13.51 6.47 -7.29
C MET A 29 -12.08 5.94 -7.45
N ASP A 30 -11.08 6.69 -6.99
CA ASP A 30 -9.67 6.30 -7.05
C ASP A 30 -9.33 5.18 -6.05
N ASN A 31 -10.15 5.00 -5.02
CA ASN A 31 -9.97 3.98 -3.99
C ASN A 31 -10.62 2.63 -4.37
N LYS A 32 -11.11 2.48 -5.60
CA LYS A 32 -11.59 1.20 -6.11
C LYS A 32 -10.41 0.24 -6.33
N VAL A 33 -10.48 -0.91 -5.68
CA VAL A 33 -9.54 -2.02 -5.82
C VAL A 33 -10.22 -3.17 -6.53
N ASP A 34 -9.62 -3.66 -7.61
CA ASP A 34 -10.14 -4.83 -8.32
C ASP A 34 -9.63 -6.14 -7.70
N CYS A 35 -10.56 -7.03 -7.38
CA CYS A 35 -10.28 -8.38 -6.93
C CYS A 35 -10.37 -9.33 -8.13
N LEU A 36 -9.24 -9.96 -8.48
CA LEU A 36 -9.10 -10.77 -9.69
C LEU A 36 -8.59 -12.18 -9.35
N HIS A 37 -8.90 -13.14 -10.21
CA HIS A 37 -8.28 -14.47 -10.23
C HIS A 37 -7.60 -14.69 -11.58
N GLU A 38 -6.38 -15.22 -11.55
CA GLU A 38 -5.62 -15.56 -12.75
C GLU A 38 -5.70 -17.07 -13.02
N GLU A 39 -6.44 -17.44 -14.06
CA GLU A 39 -6.53 -18.83 -14.54
C GLU A 39 -5.63 -19.03 -15.76
N LYS A 40 -4.94 -20.17 -15.82
CA LYS A 40 -4.20 -20.55 -17.03
C LYS A 40 -5.11 -21.28 -18.01
N GLU A 41 -5.29 -20.70 -19.19
CA GLU A 41 -5.93 -21.38 -20.30
C GLU A 41 -5.01 -22.44 -20.93
N LYS A 42 -5.62 -23.44 -21.58
CA LYS A 42 -4.90 -24.54 -22.26
C LYS A 42 -3.94 -24.06 -23.35
N ASN A 43 -4.16 -22.86 -23.89
CA ASN A 43 -3.32 -22.20 -24.89
C ASN A 43 -2.08 -21.48 -24.27
N GLY A 44 -1.90 -21.54 -22.95
CA GLY A 44 -0.82 -20.88 -22.23
C GLY A 44 -1.05 -19.39 -21.92
N LYS A 45 -2.21 -18.83 -22.30
CA LYS A 45 -2.61 -17.47 -21.93
C LYS A 45 -3.18 -17.44 -20.50
N ALA A 46 -2.95 -16.33 -19.81
CA ALA A 46 -3.57 -16.04 -18.54
C ALA A 46 -4.90 -15.33 -18.77
N LYS A 47 -5.97 -15.85 -18.19
CA LYS A 47 -7.29 -15.22 -18.16
C LYS A 47 -7.50 -14.62 -16.78
N LEU A 48 -7.80 -13.32 -16.75
CA LEU A 48 -8.16 -12.62 -15.52
C LEU A 48 -9.68 -12.56 -15.40
N THR A 49 -10.22 -13.07 -14.30
CA THR A 49 -11.65 -12.99 -13.97
C THR A 49 -11.85 -12.19 -12.69
N ARG A 50 -12.91 -11.39 -12.62
CA ARG A 50 -13.25 -10.65 -11.40
C ARG A 50 -13.84 -11.62 -10.39
N ILE A 51 -13.38 -11.55 -9.15
CA ILE A 51 -13.86 -12.36 -8.03
C ILE A 51 -14.33 -11.47 -6.89
N GLU A 52 -15.12 -12.04 -5.99
CA GLU A 52 -15.49 -11.36 -4.76
C GLU A 52 -14.33 -11.40 -3.75
N PRO A 53 -14.20 -10.37 -2.88
CA PRO A 53 -13.15 -10.34 -1.85
C PRO A 53 -13.18 -11.52 -0.88
N LYS A 54 -14.36 -12.10 -0.64
CA LYS A 54 -14.54 -13.30 0.21
C LYS A 54 -13.82 -14.54 -0.31
N ASN A 55 -13.41 -14.54 -1.58
CA ASN A 55 -12.69 -15.65 -2.20
C ASN A 55 -11.21 -15.66 -1.84
N PHE A 56 -10.67 -14.60 -1.23
CA PHE A 56 -9.33 -14.61 -0.67
C PHE A 56 -9.33 -15.25 0.72
N ALA A 57 -8.34 -16.10 0.96
CA ALA A 57 -8.08 -16.74 2.23
C ALA A 57 -6.68 -16.38 2.77
N ILE A 58 -6.51 -16.52 4.08
CA ILE A 58 -5.21 -16.39 4.72
C ILE A 58 -4.31 -17.52 4.20
N GLY A 59 -3.13 -17.16 3.69
CA GLY A 59 -2.20 -18.10 3.07
C GLY A 59 -2.20 -18.07 1.54
N ASP A 60 -3.16 -17.38 0.92
CA ASP A 60 -3.18 -17.20 -0.52
C ASP A 60 -1.98 -16.37 -1.01
N VAL A 61 -1.43 -16.78 -2.14
CA VAL A 61 -0.42 -16.00 -2.87
C VAL A 61 -1.13 -15.08 -3.84
N VAL A 62 -0.99 -13.78 -3.60
CA VAL A 62 -1.59 -12.75 -4.43
C VAL A 62 -0.53 -11.91 -5.14
N ARG A 63 -0.82 -11.52 -6.38
CA ARG A 63 -0.11 -10.45 -7.08
C ARG A 63 -0.80 -9.13 -6.79
N ILE A 64 -0.01 -8.14 -6.39
CA ILE A 64 -0.50 -6.80 -6.07
C ILE A 64 -0.15 -5.85 -7.22
N THR A 65 -1.15 -5.11 -7.70
CA THR A 65 -0.94 -4.03 -8.68
C THR A 65 -1.08 -2.70 -7.96
N VAL A 66 -0.02 -1.90 -7.96
CA VAL A 66 0.02 -0.55 -7.39
C VAL A 66 0.36 0.49 -8.44
N SER A 67 -0.14 1.71 -8.27
CA SER A 67 0.23 2.88 -9.06
C SER A 67 0.89 3.92 -8.16
N PHE A 68 1.91 4.58 -8.68
CA PHE A 68 2.56 5.72 -8.04
C PHE A 68 2.12 6.98 -8.76
N VAL A 69 1.44 7.87 -8.04
CA VAL A 69 0.91 9.12 -8.59
C VAL A 69 1.64 10.27 -7.93
N ALA A 70 2.41 11.02 -8.71
CA ALA A 70 3.06 12.24 -8.26
C ALA A 70 2.25 13.46 -8.73
N PHE A 71 2.06 14.42 -7.84
CA PHE A 71 1.39 15.68 -8.15
C PHE A 71 2.10 16.84 -7.45
N MET A 72 2.05 18.00 -8.09
CA MET A 72 2.60 19.23 -7.53
C MET A 72 1.53 19.92 -6.69
N ASN A 73 1.87 20.23 -5.46
CA ASN A 73 1.05 21.00 -4.55
C ASN A 73 1.12 22.51 -4.89
N ARG A 74 0.18 23.28 -4.36
CA ARG A 74 0.11 24.74 -4.57
C ARG A 74 1.35 25.48 -4.06
N ASP A 75 2.03 24.93 -3.06
CA ASP A 75 3.28 25.44 -2.49
C ASP A 75 4.52 25.03 -3.30
N LYS A 76 4.34 24.45 -4.50
CA LYS A 76 5.39 23.89 -5.37
C LYS A 76 6.13 22.68 -4.78
N SER A 77 5.68 22.14 -3.65
CA SER A 77 6.16 20.84 -3.19
C SER A 77 5.61 19.73 -4.09
N VAL A 78 6.36 18.63 -4.23
CA VAL A 78 5.89 17.44 -4.96
C VAL A 78 5.49 16.40 -3.93
N ALA A 79 4.24 15.94 -4.01
CA ALA A 79 3.75 14.80 -3.25
C ALA A 79 3.65 13.58 -4.16
N MET A 80 3.86 12.40 -3.58
CA MET A 80 3.68 11.12 -4.27
C MET A 80 2.81 10.20 -3.42
N ASN A 81 1.71 9.74 -4.01
CA ASN A 81 0.81 8.78 -3.40
C ASN A 81 0.99 7.41 -4.06
N THR A 82 0.88 6.36 -3.26
CA THR A 82 0.79 4.98 -3.76
C THR A 82 -0.66 4.54 -3.67
N ILE A 83 -1.22 4.10 -4.79
CA ILE A 83 -2.61 3.67 -4.90
C ILE A 83 -2.64 2.18 -5.19
N LEU A 84 -3.31 1.41 -4.34
CA LEU A 84 -3.60 0.01 -4.62
C LEU A 84 -4.68 -0.07 -5.71
N LYS A 85 -4.38 -0.75 -6.82
CA LYS A 85 -5.31 -0.89 -7.95
C LYS A 85 -5.96 -2.25 -8.02
N ALA A 86 -5.21 -3.33 -7.76
CA ALA A 86 -5.76 -4.67 -7.82
C ALA A 86 -5.05 -5.66 -6.90
N LEU A 87 -5.82 -6.66 -6.46
CA LEU A 87 -5.33 -7.90 -5.85
C LEU A 87 -5.72 -9.04 -6.77
N THR A 88 -4.74 -9.79 -7.25
CA THR A 88 -4.95 -10.93 -8.13
C THR A 88 -4.54 -12.21 -7.42
N LEU A 89 -5.48 -13.14 -7.23
CA LEU A 89 -5.20 -14.48 -6.75
C LEU A 89 -4.45 -15.27 -7.84
N VAL A 90 -3.24 -15.74 -7.53
CA VAL A 90 -2.37 -16.42 -8.48
C VAL A 90 -2.12 -17.85 -8.05
N ASP A 91 -2.24 -18.79 -8.99
CA ASP A 91 -1.89 -20.18 -8.74
C ASP A 91 -0.39 -20.34 -8.45
N PRO A 92 0.02 -20.97 -7.34
CA PRO A 92 1.44 -21.12 -6.97
C PRO A 92 2.29 -21.81 -8.06
N THR A 93 1.70 -22.78 -8.76
CA THR A 93 2.34 -23.53 -9.85
C THR A 93 2.61 -22.67 -11.08
N SER A 94 1.91 -21.54 -11.20
CA SER A 94 2.00 -20.66 -12.37
C SER A 94 3.23 -19.75 -12.34
N GLN A 95 3.72 -19.41 -11.14
CA GLN A 95 4.80 -18.45 -10.87
C GLN A 95 6.18 -19.02 -11.20
N ILE A 96 6.42 -20.32 -10.93
CA ILE A 96 7.72 -20.98 -11.14
C ILE A 96 8.19 -20.79 -12.59
N LYS A 97 7.28 -21.01 -13.56
CA LYS A 97 7.59 -20.92 -15.00
C LYS A 97 7.79 -19.50 -15.52
N ASN A 98 7.20 -18.49 -14.87
CA ASN A 98 7.34 -17.08 -15.28
C ASN A 98 8.62 -16.47 -14.69
N ASN A 99 8.96 -16.81 -13.45
CA ASN A 99 10.21 -16.37 -12.81
C ASN A 99 11.44 -16.94 -13.52
N GLU A 100 11.38 -18.18 -14.01
CA GLU A 100 12.43 -18.76 -14.87
C GLU A 100 12.66 -17.93 -16.14
N LYS A 101 11.59 -17.43 -16.79
CA LYS A 101 11.73 -16.60 -18.00
C LYS A 101 12.29 -15.20 -17.72
N VAL A 102 12.01 -14.62 -16.55
CA VAL A 102 12.53 -13.29 -16.15
C VAL A 102 13.99 -13.38 -15.67
N MET A 103 14.36 -14.45 -14.95
CA MET A 103 15.74 -14.72 -14.52
C MET A 103 16.66 -14.93 -15.73
N ASN A 104 16.20 -15.63 -16.76
CA ASN A 104 17.03 -15.93 -17.94
C ASN A 104 17.34 -14.70 -18.82
N ASN A 105 16.67 -13.56 -18.59
CA ASN A 105 16.80 -12.36 -19.43
C ASN A 105 17.27 -11.10 -18.68
N SER A 106 17.73 -11.21 -17.42
CA SER A 106 18.16 -10.05 -16.64
C SER A 106 19.56 -10.18 -16.04
N LEU A 107 20.58 -9.95 -16.88
CA LEU A 107 21.83 -9.34 -16.40
C LEU A 107 21.59 -7.83 -16.14
N VAL A 108 20.58 -7.49 -15.35
CA VAL A 108 20.37 -6.11 -14.90
C VAL A 108 21.22 -5.94 -13.64
N LYS A 109 22.32 -5.22 -13.75
CA LYS A 109 23.14 -4.82 -12.59
C LYS A 109 22.29 -3.95 -11.66
N ILE A 110 21.83 -4.54 -10.56
CA ILE A 110 21.06 -3.81 -9.54
C ILE A 110 22.03 -2.90 -8.78
N PRO A 111 21.85 -1.56 -8.77
CA PRO A 111 22.68 -0.69 -7.95
C PRO A 111 22.48 -1.00 -6.47
N LYS A 112 23.57 -1.00 -5.68
CA LYS A 112 23.54 -1.27 -4.23
C LYS A 112 22.58 -0.29 -3.55
N TRP A 113 21.45 -0.78 -3.05
CA TRP A 113 20.50 0.03 -2.32
C TRP A 113 21.14 0.51 -1.01
N THR A 114 21.24 1.82 -0.83
CA THR A 114 21.40 2.41 0.50
C THR A 114 20.07 2.25 1.24
N VAL A 115 20.08 1.47 2.32
CA VAL A 115 18.92 1.25 3.17
C VAL A 115 18.54 2.58 3.83
N ILE A 116 17.47 3.22 3.34
CA ILE A 116 16.84 4.33 4.07
C ILE A 116 16.09 3.71 5.25
N LYS A 117 16.67 3.79 6.46
CA LYS A 117 15.97 3.40 7.69
C LYS A 117 14.78 4.34 7.89
N ARG A 118 13.57 3.79 7.86
CA ARG A 118 12.32 4.56 8.09
C ARG A 118 12.31 5.11 9.52
N ARG A 119 12.10 6.42 9.67
CA ARG A 119 11.90 7.07 10.98
C ARG A 119 10.54 6.64 11.53
N ARG A 120 10.51 6.08 12.75
CA ARG A 120 9.26 5.82 13.48
C ARG A 120 8.72 7.16 13.99
N VAL A 121 7.51 7.53 13.59
CA VAL A 121 6.80 8.76 14.00
C VAL A 121 5.63 8.37 14.90
N TYR A 122 5.92 7.63 15.96
CA TYR A 122 5.00 7.50 17.09
C TYR A 122 5.78 8.00 18.30
N ASP A 123 5.14 8.84 19.10
CA ASP A 123 5.69 9.69 20.17
C ASP A 123 6.30 11.01 19.68
N LYS A 124 5.45 12.04 19.47
CA LYS A 124 5.52 13.37 20.13
C LYS A 124 4.33 14.23 19.70
N GLU A 125 3.12 13.88 20.13
CA GLU A 125 2.09 14.89 20.39
C GLU A 125 2.01 15.08 21.90
N LYS A 126 2.72 16.08 22.41
CA LYS A 126 2.35 16.81 23.63
C LYS A 126 3.18 18.09 23.75
N MET A 127 2.44 19.18 23.92
CA MET A 127 2.82 20.51 24.43
C MET A 127 3.40 21.53 23.44
N THR A 128 2.45 22.28 22.88
CA THR A 128 2.53 23.72 22.65
C THR A 128 2.96 24.50 23.91
N SER A 129 3.72 25.58 23.68
CA SER A 129 3.88 26.83 24.47
C SER A 129 5.20 27.03 25.24
N ARG A 130 5.96 28.05 24.79
CA ARG A 130 7.00 28.85 25.52
C ARG A 130 8.29 28.07 25.84
N GLY A 131 9.48 28.42 25.38
CA GLY A 131 10.08 29.75 25.21
C GLY A 131 10.78 30.15 26.51
N LEU A 132 12.12 29.99 26.53
CA LEU A 132 13.07 30.33 27.62
C LEU A 132 12.91 29.43 28.88
N GLU A 133 13.94 28.88 29.53
CA GLU A 133 15.24 29.44 29.92
C GLU A 133 16.20 28.31 30.37
N ASP A 134 17.48 28.65 30.41
CA ASP A 134 18.62 27.88 30.91
C ASP A 134 18.40 27.27 32.31
N MET A 135 19.00 26.10 32.57
CA MET A 135 19.83 25.92 33.75
C MET A 135 20.66 24.62 33.68
N THR A 136 21.97 24.83 33.55
CA THR A 136 23.04 23.91 33.93
C THR A 136 22.81 23.32 35.32
N ILE A 137 23.01 22.00 35.48
CA ILE A 137 23.27 21.39 36.78
C ILE A 137 24.63 20.70 36.70
N ILE A 138 25.48 21.16 37.62
CA ILE A 138 26.86 20.77 37.89
C ILE A 138 26.86 19.32 38.41
N GLU A 139 27.75 18.49 37.90
CA GLU A 139 28.02 17.16 38.45
C GLU A 139 28.90 17.31 39.70
N ASP A 140 28.35 17.02 40.88
CA ASP A 140 29.15 16.76 42.07
C ASP A 140 29.39 15.25 42.18
N ASN A 141 30.64 14.85 41.94
CA ASN A 141 31.18 13.56 42.31
C ASN A 141 31.80 13.65 43.71
N ASN A 142 31.29 12.79 44.60
CA ASN A 142 31.87 12.28 45.85
C ASN A 142 31.84 13.18 47.10
#